data_AF-A0A945QNU1-F1
#
_entry.id   AF-A0A945QNU1-F1
#
_cell.length_a   1.000
_cell.length_b   1.000
_cell.length_c   1.000
_cell.angle_alpha   90.00
_cell.angle_beta   90.00
_cell.angle_gamma   90.00
#
_symmetry.space_group_name_H-M   'P 1'
#
loop_
_entity.id
_entity.type
_entity.pdbx_description
1 polymer ?
#
loop_
_entity_poly.entity_id
_entity_poly.type
_entity_poly.pdbx_seq_one_letter_code
_entity_poly.pdbx_strand_id
1 'polypeptide(L)'
;MSFKDLIYKVPGISFNVEKLIESYKEIIKSKTFDNGEGTVSHIDSIALNRIPGDNESTKGKYSWGMYWTKPDSTGKEVSRSNFIKEDKFTEFLPEFENTYFKYVYDLISKRFILGRTRILKKGPRSTLSWHKDPEPRLHIPIIT
;
A
#
# COMPACT_ATOMS: atom_id res chain seq x y z
N MET A 1 13.95 24.91 -11.15
CA MET A 1 13.75 23.45 -11.21
C MET A 1 12.52 23.22 -12.05
N SER A 2 12.66 22.61 -13.23
CA SER A 2 11.56 22.30 -14.12
C SER A 2 10.80 21.09 -13.56
N PHE A 3 9.49 20.99 -13.83
CA PHE A 3 8.70 19.81 -13.45
C PHE A 3 9.29 18.50 -14.00
N LYS A 4 10.00 18.58 -15.14
CA LYS A 4 10.71 17.44 -15.74
C LYS A 4 11.86 16.93 -14.87
N ASP A 5 12.45 17.78 -14.04
CA ASP A 5 13.58 17.42 -13.16
C ASP A 5 13.11 16.62 -11.92
N LEU A 6 11.80 16.63 -11.63
CA LEU A 6 11.18 15.90 -10.52
C LEU A 6 10.65 14.52 -10.94
N ILE A 7 10.65 14.22 -12.24
CA ILE A 7 10.11 12.97 -12.79
C ILE A 7 11.26 12.05 -13.18
N TYR A 8 11.45 11.00 -12.40
CA TYR A 8 12.31 9.89 -12.79
C TYR A 8 11.49 8.78 -13.45
N LYS A 9 11.72 8.54 -14.75
CA LYS A 9 11.15 7.38 -15.44
C LYS A 9 11.98 6.15 -15.10
N VAL A 10 11.39 5.19 -14.38
CA VAL A 10 12.07 3.94 -14.05
C VAL A 10 12.26 3.10 -15.31
N PRO A 11 13.50 2.82 -15.74
CA PRO A 11 13.74 2.04 -16.95
C PRO A 11 13.20 0.61 -16.81
N GLY A 12 12.64 0.07 -17.90
CA GLY A 12 12.16 -1.32 -17.96
C GLY A 12 10.85 -1.60 -17.22
N ILE A 13 10.20 -0.58 -16.64
CA ILE A 13 8.89 -0.72 -15.99
C ILE A 13 7.84 0.07 -16.78
N SER A 14 6.89 -0.66 -17.37
CA SER A 14 5.71 -0.10 -18.02
C SER A 14 4.59 -1.14 -17.98
N PHE A 15 3.37 -0.70 -17.71
CA PHE A 15 2.18 -1.53 -17.68
C PHE A 15 0.96 -0.70 -18.07
N ASN A 16 -0.14 -1.36 -18.44
CA ASN A 16 -1.36 -0.72 -18.91
C ASN A 16 -2.23 -0.29 -17.70
N VAL A 17 -2.43 1.01 -17.54
CA VAL A 17 -3.21 1.59 -16.43
C VAL A 17 -4.71 1.27 -16.55
N GLU A 18 -5.26 1.21 -17.76
CA GLU A 18 -6.68 0.87 -17.98
C GLU A 18 -6.99 -0.54 -17.49
N LYS A 19 -6.12 -1.52 -17.83
CA LYS A 19 -6.23 -2.90 -17.32
C LYS A 19 -6.11 -2.97 -15.80
N LEU A 20 -5.29 -2.11 -15.19
CA LEU A 20 -5.18 -2.03 -13.73
C LEU A 20 -6.47 -1.48 -13.10
N ILE A 21 -7.10 -0.47 -13.71
CA ILE A 21 -8.38 0.08 -13.28
C ILE A 21 -9.50 -0.95 -13.44
N GLU A 22 -9.56 -1.68 -14.56
CA GLU A 22 -10.53 -2.76 -14.77
C GLU A 22 -10.37 -3.87 -13.73
N SER A 23 -9.14 -4.34 -13.53
CA SER A 23 -8.84 -5.35 -12.52
C SER A 23 -9.21 -4.88 -11.10
N TYR A 24 -9.02 -3.59 -10.80
CA TYR A 24 -9.46 -2.99 -9.54
C TYR A 24 -10.98 -3.04 -9.39
N LYS A 25 -11.72 -2.64 -10.43
CA LYS A 25 -13.19 -2.69 -10.45
C LYS A 25 -13.73 -4.09 -10.23
N GLU A 26 -13.08 -5.12 -10.76
CA GLU A 26 -13.48 -6.52 -10.52
C GLU A 26 -13.22 -6.96 -9.06
N ILE A 27 -12.05 -6.61 -8.49
CA ILE A 27 -11.71 -6.96 -7.11
C ILE A 27 -12.73 -6.38 -6.11
N ILE A 28 -13.10 -5.10 -6.26
CA ILE A 28 -14.01 -4.44 -5.31
C ILE A 28 -15.46 -4.95 -5.38
N LYS A 29 -15.83 -5.75 -6.39
CA LYS A 29 -17.15 -6.40 -6.44
C LYS A 29 -17.28 -7.54 -5.43
N SER A 30 -16.16 -8.23 -5.14
CA SER A 30 -16.14 -9.42 -4.29
C SER A 30 -15.37 -9.24 -2.98
N LYS A 31 -14.51 -8.22 -2.88
CA LYS A 31 -13.69 -7.95 -1.71
C LYS A 31 -14.13 -6.66 -1.01
N THR A 32 -14.22 -6.76 0.32
CA THR A 32 -14.40 -5.61 1.19
C THR A 32 -13.05 -5.07 1.63
N PHE A 33 -12.97 -3.76 1.81
CA PHE A 33 -11.79 -3.16 2.40
C PHE A 33 -11.78 -3.39 3.91
N ASP A 34 -10.59 -3.62 4.45
CA ASP A 34 -10.33 -3.62 5.87
C ASP A 34 -9.98 -2.20 6.33
N ASN A 35 -10.73 -1.68 7.32
CA ASN A 35 -10.49 -0.38 7.95
C ASN A 35 -9.43 -0.43 9.06
N GLY A 36 -8.80 -1.60 9.24
CA GLY A 36 -7.94 -1.95 10.34
C GLY A 36 -8.60 -1.62 11.67
N GLU A 37 -9.65 -2.29 12.11
CA GLU A 37 -10.14 -2.07 13.50
C GLU A 37 -10.46 -0.58 13.86
N GLY A 38 -10.60 0.32 12.88
CA GLY A 38 -10.78 1.77 13.06
C GLY A 38 -9.58 2.59 13.57
N THR A 39 -8.34 2.09 13.63
CA THR A 39 -7.22 2.87 14.25
C THR A 39 -6.82 4.09 13.41
N VAL A 40 -6.92 4.01 12.08
CA VAL A 40 -6.63 5.13 11.19
C VAL A 40 -7.90 5.52 10.46
N SER A 41 -8.39 6.74 10.71
CA SER A 41 -9.61 7.23 10.09
C SER A 41 -9.43 7.43 8.58
N HIS A 42 -10.47 7.05 7.82
CA HIS A 42 -10.57 7.27 6.37
C HIS A 42 -9.50 6.59 5.51
N ILE A 43 -8.77 5.60 6.06
CA ILE A 43 -7.92 4.71 5.26
C ILE A 43 -8.46 3.29 5.42
N ASP A 44 -8.79 2.69 4.29
CA ASP A 44 -9.08 1.26 4.23
C ASP A 44 -8.12 0.60 3.23
N SER A 45 -7.86 -0.69 3.38
CA SER A 45 -6.99 -1.43 2.46
C SER A 45 -7.48 -2.83 2.12
N ILE A 46 -7.01 -3.35 0.98
CA ILE A 46 -7.09 -4.76 0.59
C ILE A 46 -5.66 -5.24 0.40
N ALA A 47 -5.23 -6.21 1.21
CA ALA A 47 -3.92 -6.82 1.07
C ALA A 47 -3.80 -7.58 -0.26
N LEU A 48 -2.64 -7.54 -0.91
CA LEU A 48 -2.34 -8.31 -2.13
C LEU A 48 -1.31 -9.42 -1.87
N ASN A 49 -0.51 -9.28 -0.82
CA ASN A 49 0.42 -10.31 -0.35
C ASN A 49 0.32 -10.49 1.17
N ARG A 50 0.92 -11.58 1.66
CA ARG A 50 0.91 -11.99 3.06
C ARG A 50 2.24 -12.60 3.49
N ILE A 51 2.41 -12.79 4.79
CA ILE A 51 3.49 -13.60 5.35
C ILE A 51 3.16 -15.08 5.11
N PRO A 52 4.06 -15.87 4.53
CA PRO A 52 3.85 -17.30 4.32
C PRO A 52 3.44 -18.02 5.62
N GLY A 53 2.30 -18.70 5.59
CA GLY A 53 1.78 -19.44 6.74
C GLY A 53 1.05 -18.62 7.81
N ASP A 54 0.93 -17.29 7.64
CA ASP A 54 0.18 -16.42 8.55
C ASP A 54 -0.98 -15.73 7.81
N ASN A 55 -2.18 -16.29 7.93
CA ASN A 55 -3.40 -15.75 7.31
C ASN A 55 -3.84 -14.40 7.93
N GLU A 56 -3.51 -14.17 9.20
CA GLU A 56 -3.87 -12.93 9.91
C GLU A 56 -3.01 -11.74 9.48
N SER A 57 -1.90 -12.00 8.77
CA SER A 57 -1.05 -10.96 8.19
C SER A 57 -1.73 -10.12 7.09
N THR A 58 -2.99 -10.39 6.76
CA THR A 58 -3.79 -9.66 5.77
C THR A 58 -4.74 -8.62 6.37
N LYS A 59 -4.86 -8.55 7.71
CA LYS A 59 -5.92 -7.78 8.38
C LYS A 59 -5.41 -6.89 9.53
N GLY A 60 -6.29 -6.03 10.04
CA GLY A 60 -6.13 -5.29 11.28
C GLY A 60 -4.88 -4.43 11.27
N LYS A 61 -3.98 -4.67 12.24
CA LYS A 61 -2.70 -3.96 12.35
C LYS A 61 -1.82 -4.00 11.09
N TYR A 62 -2.02 -4.97 10.20
CA TYR A 62 -1.25 -5.07 8.94
C TYR A 62 -1.84 -4.23 7.80
N SER A 63 -3.07 -3.74 7.97
CA SER A 63 -3.74 -2.80 7.06
C SER A 63 -3.14 -1.38 7.11
N TRP A 64 -2.39 -1.04 8.16
CA TRP A 64 -1.52 0.16 8.24
C TRP A 64 -0.09 -0.18 8.67
N GLY A 65 0.80 0.80 8.66
CA GLY A 65 2.18 0.64 9.15
C GLY A 65 2.45 1.48 10.38
N MET A 66 3.63 1.29 10.96
CA MET A 66 4.18 2.24 11.93
C MET A 66 4.43 3.58 11.26
N TYR A 67 4.20 4.68 11.98
CA TYR A 67 4.49 6.04 11.53
C TYR A 67 4.76 6.93 12.73
N TRP A 68 5.47 8.04 12.54
CA TRP A 68 5.70 9.04 13.58
C TRP A 68 4.89 10.29 13.31
N THR A 69 4.27 10.83 14.35
CA THR A 69 3.62 12.15 14.33
C THR A 69 4.25 13.09 15.34
N LYS A 70 4.06 14.40 15.15
CA LYS A 70 4.38 15.45 16.14
C LYS A 70 3.05 15.99 16.66
N PRO A 71 2.48 15.42 17.74
CA PRO A 71 1.10 15.66 18.12
C PRO A 71 0.87 17.01 18.83
N ASP A 72 1.92 17.61 19.36
CA ASP A 72 1.85 18.82 20.18
C ASP A 72 2.87 19.88 19.72
N SER A 73 2.80 21.05 20.34
CA SER A 73 3.70 22.18 20.06
C SER A 73 5.15 21.95 20.53
N THR A 74 5.43 20.84 21.22
CA THR A 74 6.81 20.51 21.63
C THR A 74 7.67 20.05 20.45
N GLY A 75 7.02 19.62 19.36
CA GLY A 75 7.68 19.12 18.15
C GLY A 75 8.33 17.74 18.31
N LYS A 76 8.12 17.07 19.46
CA LYS A 76 8.65 15.73 19.72
C LYS A 76 7.90 14.68 18.90
N GLU A 77 8.66 13.78 18.27
CA GLU A 77 8.09 12.68 17.50
C GLU A 77 7.57 11.58 18.42
N VAL A 78 6.38 11.07 18.12
CA VAL A 78 5.74 9.96 18.82
C VAL A 78 5.43 8.88 17.82
N SER A 79 5.91 7.66 18.09
CA SER A 79 5.61 6.48 17.28
C SER A 79 4.14 6.09 17.42
N ARG A 80 3.53 5.70 16.30
CA ARG A 80 2.18 5.17 16.20
C ARG A 80 2.29 3.75 15.66
N SER A 81 1.63 2.81 16.34
CA SER A 81 1.64 1.38 16.03
C SER A 81 2.99 0.67 16.18
N ASN A 82 2.96 -0.66 16.01
CA ASN A 82 4.13 -1.53 16.15
C ASN A 82 4.91 -1.62 14.84
N PHE A 83 6.22 -1.85 14.96
CA PHE A 83 7.08 -2.16 13.81
C PHE A 83 6.61 -3.43 13.11
N ILE A 84 6.63 -3.42 11.78
CA ILE A 84 6.26 -4.55 10.93
C ILE A 84 7.46 -4.90 10.07
N LYS A 85 7.80 -6.19 10.03
CA LYS A 85 8.91 -6.72 9.23
C LYS A 85 8.44 -6.92 7.80
N GLU A 86 8.70 -5.93 6.96
CA GLU A 86 8.15 -5.85 5.61
C GLU A 86 8.78 -6.88 4.67
N ASP A 87 10.00 -7.32 4.96
CA ASP A 87 10.71 -8.44 4.30
C ASP A 87 9.99 -9.80 4.41
N LYS A 88 9.04 -9.94 5.35
CA LYS A 88 8.29 -11.19 5.53
C LYS A 88 7.13 -11.37 4.56
N PHE A 89 6.68 -10.31 3.91
CA PHE A 89 5.53 -10.32 3.02
C PHE A 89 5.92 -10.79 1.62
N THR A 90 6.02 -12.09 1.46
CA THR A 90 6.58 -12.72 0.25
C THR A 90 5.58 -13.57 -0.53
N GLU A 91 4.46 -13.97 0.09
CA GLU A 91 3.44 -14.79 -0.57
C GLU A 91 2.35 -13.91 -1.17
N PHE A 92 2.22 -13.91 -2.50
CA PHE A 92 1.09 -13.26 -3.16
C PHE A 92 -0.20 -14.05 -2.89
N LEU A 93 -1.31 -13.35 -2.66
CA LEU A 93 -2.55 -14.02 -2.29
C LEU A 93 -3.14 -14.79 -3.48
N PRO A 94 -3.42 -16.11 -3.35
CA PRO A 94 -3.87 -16.94 -4.47
C PRO A 94 -5.15 -16.43 -5.17
N GLU A 95 -6.02 -15.74 -4.44
CA GLU A 95 -7.25 -15.16 -4.95
C GLU A 95 -7.04 -14.03 -5.97
N PHE A 96 -5.86 -13.41 -5.98
CA PHE A 96 -5.50 -12.36 -6.94
C PHE A 96 -4.55 -12.85 -8.03
N GLU A 97 -4.16 -14.13 -8.01
CA GLU A 97 -3.14 -14.68 -8.92
C GLU A 97 -3.53 -14.52 -10.40
N ASN A 98 -4.82 -14.63 -10.71
CA ASN A 98 -5.35 -14.49 -12.07
C ASN A 98 -5.77 -13.05 -12.43
N THR A 99 -5.19 -12.05 -11.76
CA THR A 99 -5.55 -10.64 -11.96
C THR A 99 -4.41 -9.83 -12.58
N TYR A 100 -4.72 -8.64 -13.11
CA TYR A 100 -3.67 -7.75 -13.64
C TYR A 100 -2.74 -7.23 -12.53
N PHE A 101 -3.19 -7.24 -11.27
CA PHE A 101 -2.32 -6.91 -10.13
C PHE A 101 -1.16 -7.88 -9.97
N LYS A 102 -1.36 -9.18 -10.24
CA LYS A 102 -0.27 -10.17 -10.20
C LYS A 102 0.81 -9.84 -11.22
N TYR A 103 0.40 -9.54 -12.46
CA TYR A 103 1.33 -9.10 -13.51
C TYR A 103 2.14 -7.86 -13.10
N VAL A 104 1.47 -6.84 -12.56
CA VAL A 104 2.13 -5.61 -12.10
C VAL A 104 3.06 -5.89 -10.91
N TYR A 105 2.63 -6.71 -9.94
CA TYR A 105 3.45 -7.13 -8.80
C TYR A 105 4.74 -7.82 -9.25
N ASP A 106 4.64 -8.79 -10.15
CA ASP A 106 5.80 -9.53 -10.67
C ASP A 106 6.75 -8.61 -11.48
N LEU A 107 6.19 -7.69 -12.27
CA LEU A 107 6.98 -6.72 -13.03
C LEU A 107 7.80 -5.81 -12.10
N ILE A 108 7.19 -5.28 -11.04
CA ILE A 108 7.85 -4.39 -10.09
C ILE A 108 8.87 -5.17 -9.24
N SER A 109 8.55 -6.41 -8.87
CA SER A 109 9.43 -7.30 -8.09
C SER A 109 10.76 -7.61 -8.79
N LYS A 110 10.83 -7.49 -10.12
CA LYS A 110 12.09 -7.63 -10.87
C LYS A 110 13.10 -6.52 -10.57
N ARG A 111 12.63 -5.37 -10.10
CA ARG A 111 13.47 -4.18 -9.88
C ARG A 111 13.62 -3.80 -8.41
N PHE A 112 12.59 -4.09 -7.61
CA PHE A 112 12.54 -3.70 -6.20
C PHE A 112 12.24 -4.91 -5.33
N ILE A 113 12.80 -4.90 -4.11
CA ILE A 113 12.38 -5.82 -3.06
C ILE A 113 11.07 -5.26 -2.51
N LEU A 114 9.98 -5.99 -2.72
CA LEU A 114 8.66 -5.58 -2.24
C LEU A 114 8.43 -6.07 -0.82
N GLY A 115 7.89 -5.17 0.01
CA GLY A 115 7.29 -5.50 1.29
C GLY A 115 5.79 -5.71 1.15
N ARG A 116 5.01 -5.20 2.10
CA ARG A 116 3.54 -5.25 2.01
C ARG A 116 3.04 -4.50 0.79
N THR A 117 2.26 -5.21 0.00
CA THR A 117 1.58 -4.67 -1.17
C THR A 117 0.09 -4.70 -0.94
N ARG A 118 -0.58 -3.56 -1.15
CA ARG A 118 -2.00 -3.39 -0.85
C ARG A 118 -2.63 -2.36 -1.75
N ILE A 119 -3.92 -2.55 -2.00
CA ILE A 119 -4.79 -1.52 -2.57
C ILE A 119 -5.23 -0.64 -1.40
N LEU A 120 -4.96 0.66 -1.47
CA LEU A 120 -5.28 1.61 -0.41
C LEU A 120 -6.34 2.59 -0.91
N LYS A 121 -7.41 2.75 -0.12
CA LYS A 121 -8.50 3.68 -0.40
C LYS A 121 -8.51 4.75 0.66
N LYS A 122 -8.40 6.01 0.23
CA LYS A 122 -8.59 7.17 1.10
C LYS A 122 -10.02 7.70 0.93
N GLY A 123 -10.71 7.92 2.05
CA GLY A 123 -12.05 8.51 2.03
C GLY A 123 -12.08 9.95 1.46
N PRO A 124 -13.25 10.40 0.94
CA PRO A 124 -13.43 11.77 0.47
C PRO A 124 -13.33 12.76 1.64
N ARG A 125 -12.95 14.02 1.34
CA ARG A 125 -12.86 15.13 2.32
C ARG A 125 -12.03 14.81 3.58
N SER A 126 -10.98 14.01 3.43
CA SER A 126 -10.00 13.75 4.49
C SER A 126 -8.57 14.09 4.07
N THR A 127 -7.70 14.28 5.05
CA THR A 127 -6.26 14.51 4.85
C THR A 127 -5.51 13.79 5.96
N LEU A 128 -4.35 13.21 5.64
CA LEU A 128 -3.49 12.61 6.66
C LEU A 128 -2.74 13.71 7.41
N SER A 129 -2.53 13.51 8.71
CA SER A 129 -1.65 14.39 9.47
C SER A 129 -0.23 14.31 8.93
N TRP A 130 0.55 15.35 9.16
CA TRP A 130 1.98 15.31 8.88
C TRP A 130 2.63 14.16 9.65
N HIS A 131 3.25 13.24 8.92
CA HIS A 131 3.89 12.07 9.48
C HIS A 131 5.13 11.68 8.71
N LYS A 132 5.97 10.88 9.36
CA LYS A 132 7.13 10.23 8.77
C LYS A 132 6.90 8.72 8.81
N ASP A 133 7.16 8.06 7.69
CA ASP A 133 7.16 6.60 7.59
C ASP A 133 8.55 6.02 7.85
N PRO A 134 8.64 4.77 8.34
CA PRO A 134 9.92 4.09 8.60
C PRO A 134 10.63 3.66 7.32
N GLU A 135 9.88 3.41 6.26
CA GLU A 135 10.35 2.73 5.06
C GLU A 135 9.91 3.45 3.79
N PRO A 136 10.71 3.38 2.71
CA PRO A 136 10.33 3.95 1.42
C PRO A 136 9.10 3.22 0.85
N ARG A 137 8.18 3.98 0.23
CA ARG A 137 6.94 3.45 -0.35
C ARG A 137 6.81 3.78 -1.82
N LEU A 138 6.33 2.81 -2.60
CA LEU A 138 5.91 3.02 -3.97
C LEU A 138 4.40 3.20 -4.00
N HIS A 139 3.93 4.33 -4.53
CA HIS A 139 2.51 4.60 -4.74
C HIS A 139 2.21 4.62 -6.23
N ILE A 140 1.24 3.80 -6.64
CA ILE A 140 0.73 3.76 -8.01
C ILE A 140 -0.72 4.25 -7.95
N PRO A 141 -1.01 5.48 -8.41
CA PRO A 141 -2.38 5.97 -8.49
C PRO A 141 -3.18 5.11 -9.48
N ILE A 142 -4.33 4.60 -9.03
CA ILE A 142 -5.25 3.82 -9.88
C ILE A 142 -6.42 4.73 -10.29
N ILE A 143 -7.05 5.39 -9.30
CA ILE A 143 -8.11 6.38 -9.47
C ILE A 143 -7.79 7.52 -8.49
N THR A 144 -7.87 8.77 -8.95
CA THR A 144 -7.56 9.99 -8.18
C THR A 144 -8.74 10.95 -8.17
#